data_AF-A0A7Z9PRJ9-F1
#
_entry.id   AF-A0A7Z9PRJ9-F1
#
_cell.length_a   1.000
_cell.length_b   1.000
_cell.length_c   1.000
_cell.angle_alpha   90.00
_cell.angle_beta   90.00
_cell.angle_gamma   90.00
#
_symmetry.space_group_name_H-M   'P 1'
#
loop_
_entity.id
_entity.type
_entity.pdbx_description
1 polymer ?
#
loop_
_entity_poly.entity_id
_entity_poly.type
_entity_poly.pdbx_seq_one_letter_code
_entity_poly.pdbx_strand_id
1 'polypeptide(L)'
;MRVGQHSANPKLHKVGVKIAQTFPNADRVAIYARALNTHPMQEIWCKGTPGEFIGLDGERVVGTCQKKGRTVLVADAEKDPLLRGVEKRSFASSLCVPVLDDSRSMIGLLYLTSDKQKEFSVQGRFAAEGLAREVSELLREGTEIEGDTEASPIGLLSSPSVLISLASVIVVMLLLVFVASRGGGKKIDVLTSDSAGAREAGRQFARYLRMGEFAPAWELLDPDLQKVWTMASFRNQMEVWTSQEKNQRILLEKKLSGLKFREGTAHAIFYPTGLEGDTDVWEWELKKVDDNWRLIRMDGGPVKSPKL
;
A
#
# COMPACT_ATOMS: atom_id res chain seq x y z
N MET A 1 9.71 -22.39 -17.22
CA MET A 1 9.68 -21.40 -16.12
C MET A 1 9.10 -20.11 -16.67
N ARG A 2 7.86 -19.75 -16.31
CA ARG A 2 7.22 -18.50 -16.77
C ARG A 2 7.72 -17.36 -15.88
N VAL A 3 8.39 -16.38 -16.48
CA VAL A 3 8.75 -15.12 -15.85
C VAL A 3 7.48 -14.27 -15.82
N GLY A 4 6.92 -14.03 -14.63
CA GLY A 4 5.74 -13.17 -14.46
C GLY A 4 6.06 -11.73 -14.87
N GLN A 5 5.27 -11.18 -15.79
CA GLN A 5 5.35 -9.80 -16.25
C GLN A 5 4.57 -8.91 -15.28
N HIS A 6 5.25 -8.12 -14.44
CA HIS A 6 4.68 -6.88 -13.89
C HIS A 6 5.79 -5.85 -13.66
N SER A 7 6.15 -5.16 -14.73
CA SER A 7 6.47 -3.74 -14.66
C SER A 7 6.11 -3.11 -16.00
N ALA A 8 5.31 -2.04 -15.99
CA ALA A 8 5.03 -1.23 -17.19
C ALA A 8 6.31 -0.63 -17.81
N ASN A 9 7.43 -0.64 -17.07
CA ASN A 9 8.74 -0.19 -17.51
C ASN A 9 9.65 -1.36 -17.97
N PRO A 10 9.97 -1.48 -19.27
CA PRO A 10 10.82 -2.55 -19.81
C PRO A 10 12.25 -2.56 -19.24
N LYS A 11 12.79 -1.39 -18.84
CA LYS A 11 14.13 -1.28 -18.24
C LYS A 11 14.14 -1.87 -16.83
N LEU A 12 13.11 -1.58 -16.03
CA LEU A 12 12.94 -2.14 -14.69
C LEU A 12 12.80 -3.67 -14.75
N HIS A 13 12.01 -4.18 -15.70
CA HIS A 13 11.88 -5.62 -15.91
C HIS A 13 13.24 -6.28 -16.22
N LYS A 14 14.03 -5.67 -17.12
CA LYS A 14 15.36 -6.20 -17.50
C LYS A 14 16.31 -6.26 -16.30
N VAL A 15 16.31 -5.24 -15.44
CA VAL A 15 17.13 -5.24 -14.22
C VAL A 15 16.62 -6.24 -13.19
N GLY A 16 15.31 -6.35 -13.00
CA GLY A 16 14.73 -7.38 -12.15
C GLY A 16 15.12 -8.81 -12.58
N VAL A 17 15.08 -9.10 -13.88
CA VAL A 17 15.53 -10.38 -14.44
C VAL A 17 17.03 -10.59 -14.21
N LYS A 18 17.87 -9.57 -14.42
CA LYS A 18 19.31 -9.63 -14.14
C LYS A 18 19.58 -9.93 -12.66
N ILE A 19 18.83 -9.32 -11.74
CA ILE A 19 18.96 -9.59 -10.31
C ILE A 19 18.59 -11.05 -10.02
N ALA A 20 17.47 -11.53 -10.54
CA ALA A 20 17.04 -12.93 -10.38
C ALA A 20 18.04 -13.95 -10.97
N GLN A 21 18.73 -13.60 -12.05
CA GLN A 21 19.81 -14.42 -12.62
C GLN A 21 21.09 -14.37 -11.78
N THR A 22 21.38 -13.23 -11.15
CA THR A 22 22.55 -13.07 -10.25
C THR A 22 22.36 -13.88 -8.96
N PHE A 23 21.11 -14.00 -8.49
CA PHE A 23 20.74 -14.77 -7.31
C PHE A 23 19.80 -15.93 -7.70
N PRO A 24 20.32 -16.97 -8.39
CA PRO A 24 19.47 -18.05 -8.91
C PRO A 24 18.79 -18.85 -7.79
N ASN A 25 19.43 -18.90 -6.63
CA ASN A 25 18.93 -19.59 -5.43
C ASN A 25 18.03 -18.70 -4.56
N ALA A 26 17.82 -17.43 -4.91
CA ALA A 26 16.80 -16.63 -4.26
C ALA A 26 15.43 -17.10 -4.74
N ASP A 27 14.65 -17.63 -3.79
CA ASP A 27 13.29 -18.09 -4.01
C ASP A 27 12.37 -16.89 -4.33
N ARG A 28 12.65 -15.72 -3.74
CA ARG A 28 11.99 -14.45 -4.08
C ARG A 28 12.97 -13.31 -4.26
N VAL A 29 12.60 -12.41 -5.17
CA VAL A 29 13.31 -11.17 -5.45
C VAL A 29 12.25 -10.08 -5.62
N ALA A 30 12.36 -8.98 -4.87
CA ALA A 30 11.46 -7.85 -4.96
C ALA A 30 12.22 -6.54 -4.94
N ILE A 31 11.76 -5.59 -5.74
CA ILE A 31 12.24 -4.20 -5.75
C ILE A 31 11.12 -3.35 -5.18
N TYR A 32 11.45 -2.64 -4.10
CA TYR A 32 10.58 -1.62 -3.54
C TYR A 32 11.09 -0.23 -3.90
N ALA A 33 10.19 0.69 -4.24
CA ALA A 33 10.54 2.09 -4.44
C ALA A 33 9.49 3.01 -3.86
N ARG A 34 9.88 4.27 -3.63
CA ARG A 34 8.95 5.34 -3.27
C ARG A 34 8.63 6.18 -4.50
N ALA A 35 7.35 6.50 -4.70
CA ALA A 35 6.93 7.48 -5.70
C ALA A 35 7.40 8.90 -5.32
N LEU A 36 7.32 9.25 -4.04
CA LEU A 36 7.84 10.49 -3.44
C LEU A 36 8.38 10.21 -2.04
N ASN A 37 9.24 11.09 -1.51
CA ASN A 37 9.86 10.93 -0.18
C ASN A 37 8.86 10.74 0.97
N THR A 38 7.62 11.19 0.79
CA THR A 38 6.50 11.11 1.75
C THR A 38 5.64 9.85 1.61
N HIS A 39 5.80 9.06 0.54
CA HIS A 39 5.01 7.85 0.30
C HIS A 39 5.65 6.60 0.94
N PRO A 40 4.82 5.63 1.35
CA PRO A 40 5.32 4.32 1.75
C PRO A 40 6.04 3.66 0.57
N MET A 41 7.05 2.85 0.87
CA MET A 41 7.72 2.04 -0.15
C MET A 41 6.74 0.99 -0.70
N GLN A 42 6.75 0.82 -2.00
CA GLN A 42 5.87 -0.09 -2.71
C GLN A 42 6.65 -1.05 -3.56
N GLU A 43 6.17 -2.28 -3.67
CA GLU A 43 6.71 -3.26 -4.60
C GLU A 43 6.43 -2.81 -6.04
N ILE A 44 7.49 -2.47 -6.77
CA ILE A 44 7.39 -2.02 -8.16
C ILE A 44 7.78 -3.13 -9.15
N TRP A 45 8.38 -4.21 -8.64
CA TRP A 45 8.73 -5.40 -9.40
C TRP A 45 8.99 -6.59 -8.47
N CYS A 46 8.59 -7.80 -8.88
CA CYS A 46 8.92 -9.03 -8.18
C CYS A 46 9.16 -10.22 -9.12
N LYS A 47 9.96 -11.19 -8.67
CA LYS A 47 10.04 -12.54 -9.24
C LYS A 47 8.94 -13.40 -8.61
N GLY A 48 7.81 -13.56 -9.33
CA GLY A 48 6.67 -14.36 -8.87
C GLY A 48 5.37 -13.56 -8.83
N THR A 49 4.41 -13.99 -8.02
CA THR A 49 3.12 -13.31 -7.83
C THR A 49 3.28 -12.12 -6.85
N PRO A 50 2.81 -10.92 -7.18
CA PRO A 50 2.84 -9.77 -6.27
C PRO A 50 2.02 -10.00 -4.99
N GLY A 51 2.45 -9.44 -3.85
CA GLY A 51 1.73 -9.52 -2.58
C GLY A 51 1.70 -10.90 -1.92
N GLU A 52 2.35 -11.88 -2.55
CA GLU A 52 2.63 -13.16 -1.94
C GLU A 52 3.87 -12.99 -1.02
N PHE A 53 3.65 -13.12 0.29
CA PHE A 53 4.64 -13.45 1.34
C PHE A 53 5.69 -12.38 1.72
N ILE A 54 5.25 -11.31 2.37
CA ILE A 54 6.07 -10.76 3.46
C ILE A 54 5.37 -11.17 4.75
N GLY A 55 5.81 -12.28 5.35
CA GLY A 55 5.42 -12.60 6.72
C GLY A 55 5.93 -11.51 7.68
N LEU A 56 5.48 -11.55 8.95
CA LEU A 56 5.94 -10.62 9.99
C LEU A 56 7.49 -10.55 10.11
N ASP A 57 8.18 -11.65 9.79
CA ASP A 57 9.63 -11.72 9.68
C ASP A 57 10.20 -10.86 8.54
N GLY A 58 9.60 -10.90 7.35
CA GLY A 58 10.00 -10.05 6.24
C GLY A 58 9.77 -8.56 6.51
N GLU A 59 8.65 -8.23 7.18
CA GLU A 59 8.35 -6.85 7.58
C GLU A 59 9.43 -6.29 8.52
N ARG A 60 9.92 -7.11 9.45
CA ARG A 60 11.01 -6.72 10.37
C ARG A 60 12.33 -6.49 9.65
N VAL A 61 12.66 -7.32 8.66
CA VAL A 61 13.89 -7.17 7.86
C VAL A 61 13.83 -5.88 7.04
N VAL A 62 12.75 -5.70 6.27
CA VAL A 62 12.49 -4.50 5.47
C VAL A 62 12.47 -3.25 6.33
N GLY A 63 11.72 -3.25 7.43
CA GLY A 63 11.61 -2.12 8.35
C GLY A 63 12.93 -1.79 9.04
N THR A 64 13.75 -2.78 9.37
CA THR A 64 15.09 -2.56 9.94
C THR A 64 16.04 -1.95 8.92
N CYS A 65 15.99 -2.42 7.66
CA CYS A 65 16.78 -1.85 6.58
C CYS A 65 16.39 -0.39 6.33
N GLN A 66 15.09 -0.09 6.29
CA GLN A 66 14.58 1.28 6.16
C GLN A 66 15.01 2.19 7.30
N LYS A 67 14.85 1.73 8.54
CA LYS A 67 15.19 2.49 9.75
C LYS A 67 16.67 2.79 9.87
N LYS A 68 17.54 1.83 9.50
CA LYS A 68 18.99 1.98 9.63
C LYS A 68 19.65 2.58 8.39
N GLY A 69 18.98 2.58 7.24
CA GLY A 69 19.57 2.95 5.95
C GLY A 69 20.79 2.10 5.58
N ARG A 70 20.80 0.83 6.00
CA ARG A 70 21.94 -0.10 5.83
C ARG A 70 21.44 -1.49 5.51
N THR A 71 22.25 -2.22 4.76
CA THR A 71 22.00 -3.63 4.41
C THR A 71 21.74 -4.49 5.65
N VAL A 72 20.67 -5.28 5.60
CA VAL A 72 20.29 -6.27 6.60
C VAL A 72 20.47 -7.65 6.00
N LEU A 73 21.29 -8.48 6.63
CA LEU A 73 21.53 -9.87 6.24
C LEU A 73 21.06 -10.77 7.39
N VAL A 74 20.08 -11.62 7.12
CA VAL A 74 19.66 -12.71 8.00
C VAL A 74 20.19 -14.00 7.40
N ALA A 75 21.28 -14.52 7.96
CA ALA A 75 21.87 -15.76 7.50
C ALA A 75 21.07 -17.00 7.94
N ASP A 76 20.39 -16.94 9.09
CA ASP A 76 19.60 -18.05 9.63
C ASP A 76 18.43 -17.48 10.42
N ALA A 77 17.22 -17.56 9.85
CA ALA A 77 16.02 -16.95 10.40
C ALA A 77 15.58 -17.55 11.74
N GLU A 78 16.00 -18.77 12.08
CA GLU A 78 15.69 -19.40 13.36
C GLU A 78 16.53 -18.82 14.50
N LYS A 79 17.78 -18.45 14.20
CA LYS A 79 18.76 -17.97 15.19
C LYS A 79 18.89 -16.46 15.23
N ASP A 80 18.39 -15.75 14.22
CA ASP A 80 18.59 -14.32 14.11
C ASP A 80 17.86 -13.54 15.22
N PRO A 81 18.58 -12.69 15.99
CA PRO A 81 17.98 -11.87 17.04
C PRO A 81 16.85 -10.96 16.55
N LEU A 82 16.88 -10.51 15.29
CA LEU A 82 15.87 -9.65 14.70
C LEU A 82 14.49 -10.33 14.65
N LEU A 83 14.47 -11.66 14.51
CA LEU A 83 13.26 -12.45 14.29
C LEU A 83 12.75 -13.16 15.55
N ARG A 84 13.29 -12.83 16.73
CA ARG A 84 12.80 -13.36 18.01
C ARG A 84 11.31 -13.05 18.21
N GLY A 85 10.53 -14.05 18.60
CA GLY A 85 9.10 -13.92 18.86
C GLY A 85 8.21 -13.86 17.60
N VAL A 86 8.75 -14.13 16.41
CA VAL A 86 7.93 -14.41 15.23
C VAL A 86 7.73 -15.92 15.17
N GLU A 87 6.48 -16.41 15.11
CA GLU A 87 6.17 -17.86 15.19
C GLU A 87 6.19 -18.55 13.82
N LYS A 88 5.76 -17.87 12.77
CA LYS A 88 5.75 -18.40 11.39
C LYS A 88 6.87 -17.76 10.59
N ARG A 89 7.69 -18.60 9.94
CA ARG A 89 8.77 -18.17 9.06
C ARG A 89 8.32 -18.21 7.61
N SER A 90 8.49 -17.12 6.88
CA SER A 90 8.28 -17.04 5.43
C SER A 90 9.56 -17.21 4.61
N PHE A 91 10.72 -17.32 5.28
CA PHE A 91 12.02 -17.62 4.68
C PHE A 91 12.98 -18.23 5.73
N ALA A 92 14.04 -18.90 5.27
CA ALA A 92 15.14 -19.39 6.12
C ALA A 92 16.36 -18.45 6.12
N SER A 93 16.58 -17.68 5.06
CA SER A 93 17.54 -16.57 5.02
C SER A 93 17.02 -15.40 4.18
N SER A 94 17.51 -14.20 4.44
CA SER A 94 17.15 -13.01 3.66
C SER A 94 18.28 -12.00 3.55
N LEU A 95 18.23 -11.20 2.50
CA LEU A 95 19.12 -10.07 2.25
C LEU A 95 18.28 -8.88 1.79
N CYS A 96 18.36 -7.77 2.52
CA CYS A 96 17.69 -6.53 2.18
C CYS A 96 18.71 -5.41 2.08
N VAL A 97 18.75 -4.72 0.93
CA VAL A 97 19.72 -3.68 0.61
C VAL A 97 18.98 -2.37 0.31
N PRO A 98 19.40 -1.23 0.88
CA PRO A 98 18.81 0.05 0.55
C PRO A 98 19.23 0.51 -0.86
N VAL A 99 18.26 1.01 -1.62
CA VAL A 99 18.51 1.73 -2.87
C VAL A 99 18.61 3.21 -2.51
N LEU A 100 19.80 3.78 -2.66
CA LEU A 100 20.12 5.16 -2.29
C LEU A 100 20.31 6.01 -3.55
N ASP A 101 19.88 7.25 -3.50
CA ASP A 101 20.25 8.27 -4.49
C ASP A 101 21.68 8.83 -4.23
N ASP A 102 22.12 9.76 -5.06
CA ASP A 102 23.44 10.41 -4.92
C ASP A 102 23.59 11.19 -3.61
N SER A 103 22.48 11.69 -3.06
CA SER A 103 22.44 12.39 -1.77
C SER A 103 22.49 11.43 -0.57
N ARG A 104 22.56 10.11 -0.84
CA ARG A 104 22.43 9.02 0.14
C ARG A 104 21.04 8.97 0.79
N SER A 105 20.05 9.58 0.18
CA SER A 105 18.65 9.43 0.57
C SER A 105 18.10 8.12 0.04
N MET A 106 17.34 7.41 0.86
CA MET A 106 16.80 6.11 0.51
C MET A 106 15.53 6.27 -0.34
N ILE A 107 15.61 5.84 -1.59
CA ILE A 107 14.53 5.92 -2.58
C ILE A 107 13.87 4.55 -2.84
N GLY A 108 14.48 3.46 -2.38
CA GLY A 108 13.94 2.11 -2.53
C GLY A 108 14.68 1.05 -1.71
N LEU A 109 14.35 -0.21 -1.96
CA LEU A 109 15.00 -1.40 -1.40
C LEU A 109 15.06 -2.51 -2.45
N LEU A 110 16.13 -3.28 -2.40
CA LEU A 110 16.19 -4.60 -3.01
C LEU A 110 16.04 -5.65 -1.91
N TYR A 111 15.04 -6.53 -2.03
CA TYR A 111 14.77 -7.58 -1.06
C TYR A 111 14.85 -8.96 -1.70
N LEU A 112 15.61 -9.85 -1.07
CA LEU A 112 15.88 -11.22 -1.51
C LEU A 112 15.59 -12.17 -0.34
N THR A 113 14.90 -13.28 -0.61
CA THR A 113 14.66 -14.34 0.38
C THR A 113 14.99 -15.70 -0.19
N SER A 114 15.35 -16.63 0.71
CA SER A 114 15.46 -18.04 0.39
C SER A 114 14.93 -18.93 1.50
N ASP A 115 14.39 -20.09 1.13
CA ASP A 115 13.99 -21.18 2.01
C ASP A 115 15.18 -22.01 2.51
N LYS A 116 16.41 -21.66 2.09
CA LYS A 116 17.66 -22.24 2.60
C LYS A 116 18.36 -21.29 3.56
N GLN A 117 18.93 -21.84 4.64
CA GLN A 117 19.81 -21.08 5.53
C GLN A 117 21.13 -20.77 4.84
N LYS A 118 21.73 -19.64 5.18
CA LYS A 118 23.05 -19.16 4.74
C LYS A 118 23.20 -19.04 3.22
N GLU A 119 22.10 -18.82 2.51
CA GLU A 119 22.11 -18.66 1.05
C GLU A 119 22.84 -17.39 0.62
N PHE A 120 22.66 -16.29 1.36
CA PHE A 120 23.29 -15.01 1.06
C PHE A 120 24.65 -14.86 1.77
N SER A 121 25.72 -14.84 0.98
CA SER A 121 27.09 -14.62 1.46
C SER A 121 27.45 -13.12 1.53
N VAL A 122 28.59 -12.80 2.15
CA VAL A 122 29.15 -11.43 2.14
C VAL A 122 29.43 -10.94 0.72
N GLN A 123 29.89 -11.83 -0.17
CA GLN A 123 30.06 -11.49 -1.59
C GLN A 123 28.71 -11.25 -2.28
N GLY A 124 27.70 -12.06 -1.97
CA GLY A 124 26.33 -11.85 -2.44
C GLY A 124 25.77 -10.50 -1.99
N ARG A 125 26.10 -10.05 -0.78
CA ARG A 125 25.77 -8.70 -0.30
C ARG A 125 26.37 -7.60 -1.19
N PHE A 126 27.67 -7.67 -1.51
CA PHE A 126 28.30 -6.65 -2.37
C PHE A 126 27.71 -6.65 -3.78
N ALA A 127 27.40 -7.82 -4.33
CA ALA A 127 26.71 -7.93 -5.62
C ALA A 127 25.31 -7.28 -5.58
N ALA A 128 24.55 -7.49 -4.51
CA ALA A 128 23.24 -6.88 -4.32
C ALA A 128 23.33 -5.36 -4.14
N GLU A 129 24.35 -4.85 -3.43
CA GLU A 129 24.64 -3.41 -3.32
C GLU A 129 25.00 -2.78 -4.67
N GLY A 130 25.76 -3.48 -5.52
CA GLY A 130 26.04 -3.05 -6.90
C GLY A 130 24.78 -2.98 -7.75
N LEU A 131 23.92 -4.00 -7.68
CA LEU A 131 22.65 -4.03 -8.41
C LEU A 131 21.65 -2.98 -7.89
N ALA A 132 21.65 -2.69 -6.59
CA ALA A 132 20.85 -1.61 -6.00
C ALA A 132 21.24 -0.24 -6.57
N ARG A 133 22.51 -0.02 -6.92
CA ARG A 133 22.96 1.20 -7.60
C ARG A 133 22.40 1.29 -9.02
N GLU A 134 22.40 0.19 -9.78
CA GLU A 134 21.77 0.17 -11.12
C GLU A 134 20.26 0.45 -11.04
N VAL A 135 19.58 -0.06 -10.02
CA VAL A 135 18.16 0.26 -9.75
C VAL A 135 17.99 1.75 -9.44
N SER A 136 18.90 2.34 -8.65
CA SER A 136 18.88 3.78 -8.33
C SER A 136 18.97 4.65 -9.58
N GLU A 137 19.91 4.33 -10.50
CA GLU A 137 20.07 5.04 -11.76
C GLU A 137 18.79 4.97 -12.62
N LEU A 138 18.16 3.79 -12.70
CA LEU A 138 16.89 3.62 -13.42
C LEU A 138 15.74 4.42 -12.81
N LEU A 139 15.62 4.43 -11.48
CA LEU A 139 14.58 5.19 -10.79
C LEU A 139 14.74 6.70 -11.02
N ARG A 140 15.96 7.17 -11.32
CA ARG A 140 16.28 8.58 -11.60
C ARG A 140 16.12 8.98 -13.06
N GLU A 141 16.52 8.13 -14.02
CA GLU A 141 16.61 8.48 -15.45
C GLU A 141 15.26 8.55 -16.18
N GLY A 142 14.23 7.86 -15.70
CA GLY A 142 13.06 7.59 -16.55
C GLY A 142 11.86 7.11 -15.79
N THR A 143 11.62 7.71 -14.64
CA THR A 143 10.34 7.57 -13.96
C THR A 143 9.89 8.96 -13.54
N GLU A 144 9.28 9.71 -14.47
CA GLU A 144 7.95 10.23 -14.15
C GLU A 144 7.17 8.99 -13.70
N ILE A 145 7.21 8.71 -12.40
CA ILE A 145 6.21 7.86 -11.78
C ILE A 145 4.98 8.76 -11.88
N GLU A 146 4.24 8.70 -12.99
CA GLU A 146 2.82 8.99 -12.93
C GLU A 146 2.34 8.16 -11.74
N GLY A 147 2.06 8.84 -10.63
CA GLY A 147 1.35 8.24 -9.51
C GLY A 147 0.15 7.55 -10.15
N ASP A 148 -0.07 6.28 -9.91
CA ASP A 148 -0.23 5.81 -8.56
C ASP A 148 -0.32 4.29 -8.61
N THR A 149 0.66 3.64 -8.00
CA THR A 149 0.45 2.31 -7.45
C THR A 149 0.01 2.57 -6.00
N GLU A 150 -1.09 1.99 -5.53
CA GLU A 150 -1.34 1.89 -4.08
C GLU A 150 -0.79 0.54 -3.65
N ALA A 151 0.21 0.61 -2.78
CA ALA A 151 0.63 -0.49 -1.97
C ALA A 151 -0.57 -1.14 -1.25
N SER A 152 -0.62 -2.47 -1.27
CA SER A 152 -1.12 -3.20 -0.12
C SER A 152 -0.39 -2.68 1.13
N PRO A 153 -1.09 -2.23 2.18
CA PRO A 153 -0.45 -1.79 3.41
C PRO A 153 0.14 -3.02 4.09
N ILE A 154 1.43 -3.22 3.91
CA ILE A 154 2.26 -3.86 4.92
C ILE A 154 2.33 -2.83 6.04
N GLY A 155 1.65 -3.10 7.14
CA GLY A 155 1.61 -2.26 8.33
C GLY A 155 2.98 -2.23 9.01
N LEU A 156 3.90 -1.41 8.51
CA LEU A 156 5.16 -1.07 9.16
C LEU A 156 4.89 -0.18 10.39
N LEU A 157 4.34 -0.77 11.45
CA LEU A 157 4.48 -0.25 12.79
C LEU A 157 5.93 -0.46 13.22
N SER A 158 6.78 0.56 13.08
CA SER A 158 7.77 0.93 14.11
C SER A 158 8.71 2.04 13.63
N SER A 159 8.25 3.29 13.72
CA SER A 159 9.17 4.41 13.92
C SER A 159 9.91 4.24 15.26
N PRO A 160 11.21 4.60 15.36
CA PRO A 160 12.08 4.27 16.50
C PRO A 160 11.86 5.09 17.76
N SER A 161 10.88 5.99 17.81
CA SER A 161 10.82 7.01 18.86
C SER A 161 10.02 6.62 20.10
N VAL A 162 9.54 5.37 20.22
CA VAL A 162 8.57 5.00 21.27
C VAL A 162 9.18 4.27 22.48
N LEU A 163 10.44 3.82 22.44
CA LEU A 163 11.00 2.97 23.52
C LEU A 163 11.76 3.70 24.64
N ILE A 164 11.75 5.03 24.70
CA ILE A 164 12.20 5.76 25.91
C ILE A 164 11.02 6.23 26.77
N SER A 165 9.77 6.08 26.30
CA SER A 165 8.64 6.74 26.94
C SER A 165 7.75 5.87 27.84
N LEU A 166 8.06 4.60 28.12
CA LEU A 166 7.20 3.83 29.03
C LEU A 166 7.39 4.23 30.51
N ALA A 167 8.59 4.65 30.91
CA ALA A 167 8.84 5.17 32.26
C ALA A 167 8.35 6.63 32.41
N SER A 168 8.46 7.44 31.36
CA SER A 168 8.01 8.84 31.35
C SER A 168 6.49 8.96 31.24
N VAL A 169 5.78 8.01 30.63
CA VAL A 169 4.31 8.03 30.53
C VAL A 169 3.64 7.80 31.90
N ILE A 170 4.24 7.00 32.79
CA ILE A 170 3.70 6.81 34.14
C ILE A 170 3.93 8.05 35.01
N VAL A 171 5.09 8.69 34.91
CA VAL A 171 5.39 9.93 35.64
C VAL A 171 4.57 11.12 35.10
N VAL A 172 4.36 11.19 33.78
CA VAL A 172 3.51 12.20 33.14
C VAL A 172 2.02 11.94 33.38
N MET A 173 1.56 10.68 33.47
CA MET A 173 0.18 10.39 33.90
C MET A 173 -0.06 10.81 35.35
N LEU A 174 0.90 10.59 36.25
CA LEU A 174 0.80 11.06 37.64
C LEU A 174 0.83 12.59 37.75
N LEU A 175 1.62 13.27 36.91
CA LEU A 175 1.63 14.74 36.80
C LEU A 175 0.35 15.29 36.13
N LEU A 176 -0.24 14.61 35.15
CA LEU A 176 -1.48 15.02 34.49
C LEU A 176 -2.71 14.83 35.38
N VAL A 177 -2.74 13.81 36.25
CA VAL A 177 -3.80 13.70 37.28
C VAL A 177 -3.68 14.84 38.31
N PHE A 178 -2.47 15.32 38.58
CA PHE A 178 -2.25 16.48 39.48
C PHE A 178 -2.59 17.82 38.79
N VAL A 179 -2.28 17.98 37.51
CA VAL A 179 -2.51 19.20 36.72
C VAL A 179 -3.94 19.31 36.19
N ALA A 180 -4.65 18.21 35.93
CA ALA A 180 -6.08 18.23 35.58
C ALA A 180 -7.00 18.73 36.71
N SER A 181 -6.48 18.96 37.91
CA SER A 181 -7.17 19.68 38.98
C SER A 181 -7.25 21.21 38.75
N ARG A 182 -6.53 21.76 37.77
CA ARG A 182 -6.54 23.20 37.47
C ARG A 182 -6.39 23.49 35.98
N GLY A 183 -7.48 23.93 35.37
CA GLY A 183 -7.44 24.85 34.22
C GLY A 183 -7.84 24.22 32.90
N GLY A 184 -8.98 24.68 32.38
CA GLY A 184 -9.47 24.34 31.04
C GLY A 184 -8.60 24.94 29.93
N GLY A 185 -8.57 24.25 28.80
CA GLY A 185 -7.90 24.71 27.58
C GLY A 185 -8.13 23.75 26.40
N LYS A 186 -8.73 24.29 25.35
CA LYS A 186 -9.08 23.77 24.01
C LYS A 186 -8.49 22.42 23.53
N LYS A 187 -9.39 21.56 23.03
CA LYS A 187 -9.10 20.33 22.28
C LYS A 187 -8.46 20.61 20.92
N ILE A 188 -7.38 19.90 20.63
CA ILE A 188 -6.83 19.69 19.29
C ILE A 188 -7.36 18.30 18.86
N ASP A 189 -8.27 18.27 17.88
CA ASP A 189 -8.80 17.00 17.35
C ASP A 189 -7.77 16.29 16.47
N VAL A 190 -7.52 15.03 16.79
CA VAL A 190 -6.53 14.15 16.17
C VAL A 190 -7.16 13.44 14.97
N LEU A 191 -6.72 13.82 13.76
CA LEU A 191 -7.21 13.39 12.42
C LEU A 191 -6.90 11.93 12.01
N THR A 192 -6.51 11.04 12.92
CA THR A 192 -6.03 9.68 12.53
C THR A 192 -7.13 8.61 12.47
N SER A 193 -8.28 8.82 13.12
CA SER A 193 -9.39 7.84 13.17
C SER A 193 -10.25 7.79 11.89
N ASP A 194 -10.32 8.89 11.15
CA ASP A 194 -11.35 9.08 10.13
C ASP A 194 -11.00 8.51 8.75
N SER A 195 -9.71 8.23 8.50
CA SER A 195 -9.24 7.69 7.22
C SER A 195 -9.56 6.22 6.97
N ALA A 196 -9.68 5.43 8.05
CA ALA A 196 -10.06 4.03 7.95
C ALA A 196 -11.55 3.90 7.52
N GLY A 197 -12.43 4.72 8.09
CA GLY A 197 -13.86 4.71 7.77
C GLY A 197 -14.15 5.08 6.32
N ALA A 198 -13.51 6.13 5.80
CA ALA A 198 -13.68 6.56 4.41
C ALA A 198 -13.20 5.48 3.42
N ARG A 199 -12.05 4.85 3.73
CA ARG A 199 -11.50 3.76 2.91
C ARG A 199 -12.43 2.54 2.91
N GLU A 200 -12.99 2.18 4.06
CA GLU A 200 -13.91 1.05 4.16
C GLU A 200 -15.21 1.31 3.39
N ALA A 201 -15.81 2.50 3.52
CA ALA A 201 -17.03 2.86 2.79
C ALA A 201 -16.85 2.75 1.27
N GLY A 202 -15.74 3.26 0.72
CA GLY A 202 -15.43 3.14 -0.71
C GLY A 202 -15.21 1.69 -1.16
N ARG A 203 -14.55 0.86 -0.35
CA ARG A 203 -14.35 -0.57 -0.63
C ARG A 203 -15.65 -1.36 -0.57
N GLN A 204 -16.47 -1.09 0.44
CA GLN A 204 -17.74 -1.76 0.67
C GLN A 204 -18.73 -1.46 -0.47
N PHE A 205 -18.80 -0.20 -0.90
CA PHE A 205 -19.60 0.17 -2.08
C PHE A 205 -19.12 -0.56 -3.35
N ALA A 206 -17.82 -0.55 -3.65
CA ALA A 206 -17.27 -1.29 -4.79
C ALA A 206 -17.54 -2.80 -4.71
N ARG A 207 -17.47 -3.38 -3.51
CA ARG A 207 -17.77 -4.80 -3.27
C ARG A 207 -19.24 -5.11 -3.58
N TYR A 208 -20.17 -4.28 -3.11
CA TYR A 208 -21.59 -4.49 -3.40
C TYR A 208 -21.89 -4.45 -4.89
N LEU A 209 -21.28 -3.51 -5.63
CA LEU A 209 -21.40 -3.48 -7.08
C LEU A 209 -20.87 -4.77 -7.75
N ARG A 210 -19.71 -5.30 -7.30
CA ARG A 210 -19.17 -6.57 -7.82
C ARG A 210 -20.07 -7.77 -7.56
N MET A 211 -20.75 -7.78 -6.42
CA MET A 211 -21.66 -8.84 -6.01
C MET A 211 -23.06 -8.70 -6.63
N GLY A 212 -23.35 -7.62 -7.35
CA GLY A 212 -24.69 -7.31 -7.85
C GLY A 212 -25.67 -6.92 -6.74
N GLU A 213 -25.18 -6.58 -5.55
CA GLU A 213 -25.98 -6.21 -4.38
C GLU A 213 -26.28 -4.70 -4.42
N PHE A 214 -27.17 -4.27 -5.32
CA PHE A 214 -27.41 -2.84 -5.55
C PHE A 214 -28.14 -2.11 -4.41
N ALA A 215 -28.95 -2.83 -3.62
CA ALA A 215 -29.67 -2.23 -2.50
C ALA A 215 -28.72 -1.73 -1.40
N PRO A 216 -27.83 -2.57 -0.84
CA PRO A 216 -26.87 -2.09 0.14
C PRO A 216 -25.81 -1.13 -0.45
N ALA A 217 -25.52 -1.20 -1.76
CA ALA A 217 -24.72 -0.16 -2.42
C ALA A 217 -25.42 1.20 -2.37
N TRP A 218 -26.71 1.24 -2.71
CA TRP A 218 -27.52 2.46 -2.70
C TRP A 218 -27.64 3.07 -1.30
N GLU A 219 -27.74 2.24 -0.27
CA GLU A 219 -27.77 2.69 1.13
C GLU A 219 -26.50 3.42 1.57
N LEU A 220 -25.34 3.15 0.95
CA LEU A 220 -24.09 3.86 1.23
C LEU A 220 -23.99 5.25 0.57
N LEU A 221 -24.92 5.60 -0.32
CA LEU A 221 -25.00 6.93 -0.89
C LEU A 221 -25.44 7.95 0.18
N ASP A 222 -25.07 9.20 -0.02
CA ASP A 222 -25.54 10.31 0.78
C ASP A 222 -27.06 10.50 0.62
N PRO A 223 -27.79 10.86 1.69
CA PRO A 223 -29.24 11.05 1.63
C PRO A 223 -29.71 12.05 0.56
N ASP A 224 -28.94 13.10 0.27
CA ASP A 224 -29.30 14.05 -0.79
C ASP A 224 -29.14 13.42 -2.18
N LEU A 225 -28.13 12.57 -2.36
CA LEU A 225 -27.95 11.80 -3.59
C LEU A 225 -29.04 10.73 -3.76
N GLN A 226 -29.48 10.09 -2.67
CA GLN A 226 -30.59 9.13 -2.67
C GLN A 226 -31.93 9.76 -3.11
N LYS A 227 -32.17 11.04 -2.78
CA LYS A 227 -33.39 11.77 -3.19
C LYS A 227 -33.46 11.94 -4.71
N VAL A 228 -32.33 12.24 -5.35
CA VAL A 228 -32.27 12.49 -6.80
C VAL A 228 -31.96 11.22 -7.62
N TRP A 229 -31.37 10.21 -6.98
CA TRP A 229 -31.02 8.93 -7.60
C TRP A 229 -31.76 7.80 -6.90
N THR A 230 -33.02 7.57 -7.28
CA THR A 230 -33.87 6.56 -6.64
C THR A 230 -33.27 5.16 -6.76
N MET A 231 -33.55 4.28 -5.81
CA MET A 231 -33.06 2.89 -5.80
C MET A 231 -33.37 2.15 -7.12
N ALA A 232 -34.57 2.33 -7.68
CA ALA A 232 -34.95 1.73 -8.96
C ALA A 232 -34.09 2.24 -10.13
N SER A 233 -33.83 3.56 -10.17
CA SER A 233 -33.01 4.18 -11.21
C SER A 233 -31.53 3.78 -11.08
N PHE A 234 -30.99 3.83 -9.85
CA PHE A 234 -29.64 3.39 -9.53
C PHE A 234 -29.42 1.93 -9.94
N ARG A 235 -30.30 1.03 -9.50
CA ARG A 235 -30.25 -0.39 -9.82
C ARG A 235 -30.25 -0.63 -11.33
N ASN A 236 -31.20 -0.03 -12.05
CA ASN A 236 -31.30 -0.22 -13.50
C ASN A 236 -30.03 0.22 -14.23
N GLN A 237 -29.45 1.38 -13.86
CA GLN A 237 -28.23 1.86 -14.50
C GLN A 237 -27.03 0.96 -14.18
N MET A 238 -26.90 0.50 -12.93
CA MET A 238 -25.82 -0.41 -12.53
C MET A 238 -25.97 -1.80 -13.17
N GLU A 239 -27.18 -2.35 -13.26
CA GLU A 239 -27.47 -3.62 -13.94
C GLU A 239 -27.13 -3.54 -15.43
N VAL A 240 -27.55 -2.48 -16.13
CA VAL A 240 -27.24 -2.28 -17.56
C VAL A 240 -25.74 -2.16 -17.80
N TRP A 241 -25.01 -1.48 -16.91
CA TRP A 241 -23.57 -1.36 -17.06
C TRP A 241 -22.85 -2.69 -16.78
N THR A 242 -23.22 -3.37 -15.69
CA THR A 242 -22.59 -4.64 -15.26
C THR A 242 -22.99 -5.85 -16.11
N SER A 243 -24.08 -5.78 -16.89
CA SER A 243 -24.50 -6.86 -17.79
C SER A 243 -23.52 -7.08 -18.95
N GLN A 244 -22.64 -6.11 -19.23
CA GLN A 244 -21.57 -6.27 -20.21
C GLN A 244 -20.40 -7.02 -19.57
N GLU A 245 -20.04 -8.18 -20.12
CA GLU A 245 -18.94 -9.02 -19.59
C GLU A 245 -17.63 -8.23 -19.41
N LYS A 246 -17.33 -7.34 -20.37
CA LYS A 246 -16.19 -6.41 -20.30
C LYS A 246 -16.21 -5.57 -19.03
N ASN A 247 -17.33 -4.93 -18.73
CA ASN A 247 -17.49 -4.04 -17.58
C ASN A 247 -17.45 -4.82 -16.26
N GLN A 248 -18.01 -6.03 -16.25
CA GLN A 248 -17.90 -6.92 -15.09
C GLN A 248 -16.45 -7.30 -14.81
N ARG A 249 -15.65 -7.62 -15.84
CA ARG A 249 -14.20 -7.85 -15.70
C ARG A 249 -13.46 -6.62 -15.18
N ILE A 250 -13.76 -5.44 -15.74
CA ILE A 250 -13.20 -4.16 -15.25
C ILE A 250 -13.52 -3.98 -13.76
N LEU A 251 -14.79 -4.12 -13.36
CA LEU A 251 -15.21 -3.94 -11.98
C LEU A 251 -14.58 -4.95 -11.00
N LEU A 252 -14.33 -6.19 -11.45
CA LEU A 252 -13.65 -7.22 -10.66
C LEU A 252 -12.16 -6.89 -10.45
N GLU A 253 -11.50 -6.33 -11.46
CA GLU A 253 -10.07 -5.98 -11.38
C GLU A 253 -9.83 -4.60 -10.77
N LYS A 254 -10.79 -3.66 -10.89
CA LYS A 254 -10.67 -2.29 -10.39
C LYS A 254 -10.61 -2.32 -8.86
N LYS A 255 -9.48 -1.91 -8.27
CA LYS A 255 -9.29 -1.87 -6.82
C LYS A 255 -9.15 -0.43 -6.35
N LEU A 256 -9.68 -0.15 -5.15
CA LEU A 256 -9.43 1.14 -4.50
C LEU A 256 -7.92 1.28 -4.35
N SER A 257 -7.41 2.34 -4.97
CA SER A 257 -5.99 2.63 -5.14
C SER A 257 -5.57 3.94 -4.48
N GLY A 258 -6.46 4.64 -3.79
CA GLY A 258 -6.09 5.89 -3.15
C GLY A 258 -7.16 6.41 -2.22
N LEU A 259 -6.74 7.15 -1.20
CA LEU A 259 -7.61 8.05 -0.48
C LEU A 259 -6.93 9.42 -0.35
N LYS A 260 -7.50 10.46 -0.95
CA LYS A 260 -7.04 11.85 -0.80
C LYS A 260 -8.05 12.65 0.01
N PHE A 261 -7.61 13.46 0.97
CA PHE A 261 -8.50 14.33 1.73
C PHE A 261 -8.43 15.76 1.18
N ARG A 262 -9.59 16.35 0.89
CA ARG A 262 -9.70 17.74 0.43
C ARG A 262 -10.95 18.34 1.04
N GLU A 263 -10.84 19.54 1.61
CA GLU A 263 -12.00 20.35 2.01
C GLU A 263 -13.05 19.62 2.90
N GLY A 264 -12.61 18.67 3.73
CA GLY A 264 -13.50 17.90 4.61
C GLY A 264 -14.19 16.70 3.96
N THR A 265 -13.88 16.39 2.70
CA THR A 265 -14.29 15.18 2.00
C THR A 265 -13.08 14.27 1.75
N ALA A 266 -13.36 12.98 1.52
CA ALA A 266 -12.39 11.97 1.17
C ALA A 266 -12.64 11.50 -0.26
N HIS A 267 -11.61 11.42 -1.06
CA HIS A 267 -11.66 11.07 -2.47
C HIS A 267 -11.05 9.68 -2.63
N ALA A 268 -11.90 8.68 -2.84
CA ALA A 268 -11.55 7.31 -3.13
C ALA A 268 -11.18 7.18 -4.61
N ILE A 269 -9.94 6.77 -4.89
CA ILE A 269 -9.38 6.78 -6.24
C ILE A 269 -9.18 5.36 -6.73
N PHE A 270 -9.56 5.08 -7.98
CA PHE A 270 -9.41 3.78 -8.62
C PHE A 270 -8.68 3.95 -9.96
N TYR A 271 -7.47 3.41 -10.09
CA TYR A 271 -6.71 3.52 -11.35
C TYR A 271 -7.17 2.52 -12.41
N PRO A 272 -6.93 2.82 -13.69
CA PRO A 272 -7.03 1.89 -14.82
C PRO A 272 -6.44 0.50 -14.52
N THR A 273 -7.15 -0.56 -14.88
CA THR A 273 -6.67 -1.95 -14.72
C THR A 273 -5.78 -2.41 -15.88
N GLY A 274 -5.70 -1.61 -16.96
CA GLY A 274 -5.00 -1.98 -18.19
C GLY A 274 -5.82 -2.93 -19.10
N LEU A 275 -7.05 -3.28 -18.70
CA LEU A 275 -8.00 -3.94 -19.59
C LEU A 275 -8.43 -2.97 -20.71
N GLU A 276 -8.63 -3.52 -21.91
CA GLU A 276 -9.05 -2.75 -23.07
C GLU A 276 -10.32 -1.95 -22.76
N GLY A 277 -10.24 -0.61 -22.80
CA GLY A 277 -11.34 0.31 -22.51
C GLY A 277 -11.58 0.67 -21.04
N ASP A 278 -10.70 0.25 -20.12
CA ASP A 278 -10.60 0.88 -18.79
C ASP A 278 -9.39 1.82 -18.76
N THR A 279 -9.57 3.03 -19.30
CA THR A 279 -8.52 4.05 -19.39
C THR A 279 -8.64 5.14 -18.33
N ASP A 280 -9.79 5.22 -17.68
CA ASP A 280 -10.14 6.37 -16.85
C ASP A 280 -9.89 6.08 -15.36
N VAL A 281 -9.40 7.10 -14.66
CA VAL A 281 -9.34 7.11 -13.20
C VAL A 281 -10.75 7.35 -12.67
N TRP A 282 -11.21 6.50 -11.75
CA TRP A 282 -12.48 6.77 -11.06
C TRP A 282 -12.18 7.48 -9.75
N GLU A 283 -12.90 8.55 -9.49
CA GLU A 283 -12.80 9.34 -8.27
C GLU A 283 -14.17 9.44 -7.64
N TRP A 284 -14.34 8.75 -6.51
CA TRP A 284 -15.57 8.77 -5.73
C TRP A 284 -15.35 9.62 -4.50
N GLU A 285 -16.22 10.61 -4.32
CA GLU A 285 -16.15 11.55 -3.22
C GLU A 285 -17.05 11.09 -2.07
N LEU A 286 -16.48 11.06 -0.88
CA LEU A 286 -17.13 10.65 0.35
C LEU A 286 -17.12 11.79 1.36
N LYS A 287 -18.18 11.87 2.15
CA LYS A 287 -18.30 12.80 3.27
C LYS A 287 -18.76 12.07 4.51
N LYS A 288 -18.28 12.52 5.67
CA LYS A 288 -18.76 12.01 6.96
C LYS A 288 -20.10 12.69 7.31
N VAL A 289 -21.14 11.89 7.48
CA VAL A 289 -22.52 12.28 7.83
C VAL A 289 -22.97 11.39 8.99
N ASP A 290 -23.30 11.99 10.13
CA ASP A 290 -23.72 11.29 11.35
C ASP A 290 -22.79 10.09 11.70
N ASP A 291 -21.49 10.38 11.79
CA ASP A 291 -20.40 9.43 12.02
C ASP A 291 -20.17 8.34 10.97
N ASN A 292 -20.94 8.33 9.88
CA ASN A 292 -20.80 7.37 8.79
C ASN A 292 -20.25 8.05 7.52
N TRP A 293 -19.34 7.37 6.83
CA TRP A 293 -18.87 7.84 5.53
C TRP A 293 -19.87 7.45 4.44
N ARG A 294 -20.33 8.45 3.68
CA ARG A 294 -21.32 8.31 2.61
C ARG A 294 -20.75 8.79 1.28
N LEU A 295 -21.11 8.14 0.18
CA LEU A 295 -20.75 8.60 -1.16
C LEU A 295 -21.63 9.77 -1.57
N ILE A 296 -21.02 10.93 -1.78
CA ILE A 296 -21.72 12.15 -2.24
C ILE A 296 -21.57 12.36 -3.76
N ARG A 297 -20.54 11.77 -4.39
CA ARG A 297 -20.31 11.89 -5.82
C ARG A 297 -19.55 10.70 -6.38
N MET A 298 -19.89 10.28 -7.59
CA MET A 298 -19.11 9.32 -8.38
C MET A 298 -18.70 9.97 -9.69
N ASP A 299 -17.40 10.19 -9.88
CA ASP A 299 -16.85 10.59 -11.17
C ASP A 299 -16.03 9.43 -11.76
N GLY A 300 -16.38 9.01 -12.97
CA GLY A 300 -15.85 7.79 -13.58
C GLY A 300 -16.45 6.49 -13.00
N GLY A 301 -16.31 5.42 -13.78
CA GLY A 301 -16.79 4.08 -13.44
C GLY A 301 -18.14 3.71 -14.04
N PRO A 302 -18.95 2.89 -13.34
CA PRO A 302 -20.15 2.30 -13.92
C PRO A 302 -21.11 3.35 -14.46
N VAL A 303 -21.33 4.39 -13.66
CA VAL A 303 -22.18 5.51 -14.01
C VAL A 303 -21.71 6.73 -13.22
N LYS A 304 -21.72 7.90 -13.87
CA LYS A 304 -21.52 9.17 -13.19
C LYS A 304 -22.74 9.50 -12.33
N SER A 305 -22.53 9.92 -11.09
CA SER A 305 -23.63 10.31 -10.21
C SER A 305 -24.41 11.51 -10.78
N PRO A 306 -25.73 11.59 -10.58
CA PRO A 306 -26.51 12.79 -10.91
C PRO A 306 -25.93 14.04 -10.25
N LYS A 307 -26.17 15.20 -10.87
CA LYS A 307 -25.86 16.48 -10.24
C LYS A 307 -26.89 16.74 -9.13
N LEU A 308 -26.40 17.04 -7.93
CA LEU A 308 -27.18 17.58 -6.81
C LEU A 308 -27.61 19.02 -7.10
#